data_AF-A0A7Y9MMT4-F1
#
_entry.id   AF-A0A7Y9MMT4-F1
#
_cell.length_a   1.000
_cell.length_b   1.000
_cell.length_c   1.000
_cell.angle_alpha   90.00
_cell.angle_beta   90.00
_cell.angle_gamma   90.00
#
_symmetry.space_group_name_H-M   'P 1'
#
loop_
_entity.id
_entity.type
_entity.pdbx_description
1 polymer ?
#
loop_
_entity_poly.entity_id
_entity_poly.type
_entity_poly.pdbx_seq_one_letter_code
_entity_poly.pdbx_strand_id
1 'polypeptide(L)'
;MLKERIATLVTLMILAACSKGPATTSPSSVPTEIPPSTATPVGPTPFEQEVERVKGVLSCRSSKITPASDGWGALYGCIGGQAETVKFFINEEQGTGKVKSMKFLWNDWFKDRGYGIHADAKDADKMVHDLVQLYPSQNDKVMLLAFKGKKNVTQEGSGYRFEYTYDRGPAIDERMIVVTPLPSNQ
;
A
#
# COMPACT_ATOMS: atom_id res chain seq x y z
N MET A 1 59.76 -11.22 12.88
CA MET A 1 59.60 -12.35 13.83
C MET A 1 58.13 -12.74 13.80
N LEU A 2 57.67 -13.64 12.92
CA LEU A 2 57.73 -15.11 12.96
C LEU A 2 57.07 -15.76 14.19
N LYS A 3 55.85 -16.29 14.00
CA LYS A 3 55.34 -17.63 14.41
C LYS A 3 53.82 -17.65 14.19
N GLU A 4 53.30 -18.27 13.13
CA GLU A 4 53.04 -19.71 12.90
C GLU A 4 51.84 -20.31 13.67
N ARG A 5 50.83 -20.70 12.86
CA ARG A 5 50.00 -21.94 12.85
C ARG A 5 49.11 -22.22 14.09
N ILE A 6 47.88 -22.72 13.93
CA ILE A 6 47.55 -24.12 13.61
C ILE A 6 46.09 -24.22 13.11
N ALA A 7 45.88 -25.04 12.09
CA ALA A 7 44.59 -25.52 11.61
C ALA A 7 44.22 -26.83 12.32
N THR A 8 42.91 -27.07 12.55
CA THR A 8 42.41 -28.44 12.77
C THR A 8 41.07 -28.62 12.08
N LEU A 9 41.10 -29.46 11.04
CA LEU A 9 39.98 -30.04 10.34
C LEU A 9 39.56 -31.31 11.11
N VAL A 10 38.27 -31.53 11.38
CA VAL A 10 37.77 -32.86 11.77
C VAL A 10 36.52 -33.17 10.95
N THR A 11 36.70 -34.10 10.02
CA THR A 11 35.64 -34.81 9.31
C THR A 11 35.29 -36.06 10.12
N LEU A 12 34.01 -36.33 10.35
CA LEU A 12 33.55 -37.66 10.75
C LEU A 12 32.36 -38.07 9.88
N MET A 13 32.61 -39.04 9.01
CA MET A 13 31.59 -39.82 8.31
C MET A 13 31.03 -40.88 9.25
N ILE A 14 29.71 -41.08 9.24
CA ILE A 14 29.08 -42.32 9.68
C ILE A 14 28.16 -42.81 8.55
N LEU A 15 28.48 -43.98 8.03
CA LEU A 15 27.69 -44.81 7.11
C LEU A 15 27.18 -46.03 7.88
N ALA A 16 25.89 -46.34 7.73
CA ALA A 16 25.25 -47.68 7.72
C ALA A 16 23.75 -47.50 8.05
N ALA A 17 22.79 -48.31 7.60
CA ALA A 17 22.54 -49.16 6.44
C ALA A 17 21.04 -49.55 6.55
N CYS A 18 20.48 -49.99 5.43
CA CYS A 18 19.07 -50.24 5.09
C CYS A 18 18.15 -50.97 6.10
N SER A 19 16.87 -50.63 6.05
CA SER A 19 15.76 -51.59 6.17
C SER A 19 14.60 -51.20 5.25
N LYS A 20 14.20 -52.14 4.38
CA LYS A 20 13.09 -52.08 3.42
C LYS A 20 11.82 -52.61 4.10
N GLY A 21 10.70 -51.91 3.93
CA GLY A 21 9.35 -52.44 4.18
C GLY A 21 8.35 -51.70 3.28
N PRO A 22 7.47 -52.39 2.54
CA PRO A 22 6.48 -51.75 1.69
C PRO A 22 5.13 -51.64 2.41
N ALA A 23 4.53 -50.46 2.37
CA ALA A 23 3.08 -50.30 2.54
C ALA A 23 2.64 -49.08 1.74
N THR A 24 1.93 -49.37 0.65
CA THR A 24 1.27 -48.44 -0.25
C THR A 24 0.22 -47.63 0.53
N THR A 25 0.41 -46.32 0.60
CA THR A 25 -0.68 -45.37 0.86
C THR A 25 -0.69 -44.30 -0.23
N SER A 26 -1.88 -44.14 -0.80
CA SER A 26 -2.21 -43.25 -1.90
C SER A 26 -1.67 -41.83 -1.72
N PRO A 27 -1.17 -41.16 -2.78
CA PRO A 27 -0.98 -39.73 -2.72
C PRO A 27 -2.35 -39.07 -2.72
N SER A 28 -2.79 -38.64 -1.54
CA SER A 28 -3.86 -37.67 -1.38
C SER A 28 -3.42 -36.40 -2.11
N SER A 29 -4.10 -36.08 -3.21
CA SER A 29 -3.89 -34.86 -3.98
C SER A 29 -4.25 -33.66 -3.10
N VAL A 30 -3.23 -33.09 -2.45
CA VAL A 30 -3.32 -31.77 -1.82
C VAL A 30 -3.59 -30.77 -2.94
N PRO A 31 -4.70 -30.01 -2.91
CA PRO A 31 -4.89 -28.92 -3.84
C PRO A 31 -3.73 -27.94 -3.65
N THR A 32 -2.95 -27.74 -4.71
CA THR A 32 -1.99 -26.64 -4.78
C THR A 32 -2.80 -25.35 -4.70
N GLU A 33 -2.88 -24.78 -3.50
CA GLU A 33 -3.34 -23.41 -3.31
C GLU A 33 -2.33 -22.51 -4.03
N ILE A 34 -2.73 -22.02 -5.20
CA ILE A 34 -1.96 -21.04 -5.97
C ILE A 34 -1.81 -19.82 -5.06
N PRO A 35 -0.59 -19.34 -4.77
CA PRO A 35 -0.42 -18.11 -4.01
C PRO A 35 -1.23 -17.01 -4.68
N PRO A 36 -2.01 -16.20 -3.94
CA PRO A 36 -2.78 -15.12 -4.52
C PRO A 36 -1.83 -14.24 -5.35
N SER A 37 -2.15 -14.12 -6.63
CA SER A 37 -1.42 -13.28 -7.58
C SER A 37 -1.22 -11.90 -6.96
N THR A 38 0.04 -11.46 -6.87
CA THR A 38 0.43 -10.09 -6.45
C THR A 38 0.06 -9.04 -7.51
N ALA A 39 -0.75 -9.40 -8.51
CA ALA A 39 -1.23 -8.46 -9.50
C ALA A 39 -2.17 -7.44 -8.83
N THR A 40 -1.90 -6.16 -9.05
CA THR A 40 -2.82 -5.10 -8.70
C THR A 40 -4.19 -5.40 -9.32
N PRO A 41 -5.27 -5.39 -8.52
CA PRO A 41 -6.61 -5.63 -9.04
C PRO A 41 -6.95 -4.66 -10.18
N VAL A 42 -7.74 -5.10 -11.15
CA VAL A 42 -8.25 -4.22 -12.22
C VAL A 42 -9.73 -3.95 -11.95
N GLY A 43 -10.06 -2.71 -11.63
CA GLY A 43 -11.41 -2.27 -11.31
C GLY A 43 -11.79 -2.36 -9.82
N PRO A 44 -13.07 -2.11 -9.47
CA PRO A 44 -13.51 -2.01 -8.08
C PRO A 44 -13.36 -3.33 -7.32
N THR A 45 -12.61 -3.32 -6.22
CA THR A 45 -12.42 -4.46 -5.30
C THR A 45 -13.42 -4.42 -4.16
N PRO A 46 -13.65 -5.56 -3.45
CA PRO A 46 -14.32 -5.54 -2.16
C PRO A 46 -13.59 -4.62 -1.16
N PHE A 47 -14.35 -3.84 -0.40
CA PHE A 47 -13.83 -2.83 0.53
C PHE A 47 -12.87 -3.44 1.56
N GLU A 48 -13.27 -4.53 2.22
CA GLU A 48 -12.45 -5.18 3.25
C GLU A 48 -11.13 -5.72 2.67
N GLN A 49 -11.18 -6.30 1.47
CA GLN A 49 -9.99 -6.80 0.79
C GLN A 49 -9.00 -5.66 0.48
N GLU A 50 -9.51 -4.51 0.04
CA GLU A 50 -8.68 -3.35 -0.24
C GLU A 50 -8.07 -2.75 1.02
N VAL A 51 -8.84 -2.70 2.11
CA VAL A 51 -8.34 -2.27 3.42
C VAL A 51 -7.16 -3.12 3.87
N GLU A 52 -7.27 -4.45 3.79
CA GLU A 52 -6.18 -5.35 4.19
C GLU A 52 -4.96 -5.22 3.27
N ARG A 53 -5.17 -5.06 1.96
CA ARG A 53 -4.10 -4.81 0.99
C ARG A 53 -3.35 -3.52 1.31
N VAL A 54 -4.07 -2.45 1.62
CA VAL A 54 -3.50 -1.14 1.96
C VAL A 54 -2.75 -1.19 3.30
N LYS A 55 -3.30 -1.84 4.33
CA LYS A 55 -2.62 -2.01 5.63
C LYS A 55 -1.30 -2.75 5.50
N GLY A 56 -1.18 -3.65 4.53
CA GLY A 56 0.06 -4.38 4.25
C GLY A 56 1.19 -3.51 3.66
N VAL A 57 0.89 -2.29 3.19
CA VAL A 57 1.86 -1.41 2.54
C VAL A 57 1.99 -0.07 3.26
N LEU A 58 0.87 0.58 3.61
CA LEU A 58 0.88 1.87 4.28
C LEU A 58 1.18 1.71 5.76
N SER A 59 2.23 2.38 6.23
CA SER A 59 2.51 2.53 7.65
C SER A 59 1.74 3.73 8.21
N CYS A 60 0.65 3.46 8.92
CA CYS A 60 -0.18 4.47 9.56
C CYS A 60 0.16 4.57 11.05
N ARG A 61 0.18 5.77 11.62
CA ARG A 61 0.24 5.97 13.08
C ARG A 61 -1.03 5.47 13.75
N SER A 62 -2.18 5.76 13.14
CA SER A 62 -3.47 5.28 13.58
C SER A 62 -4.33 4.95 12.36
N SER A 63 -5.26 4.00 12.54
CA SER A 63 -6.26 3.72 11.52
C SER A 63 -7.59 3.35 12.15
N LYS A 64 -8.67 3.57 11.41
CA LYS A 64 -10.04 3.30 11.85
C LYS A 64 -10.91 2.92 10.65
N ILE A 65 -11.83 1.98 10.87
CA ILE A 65 -12.97 1.76 9.98
C ILE A 65 -14.20 2.41 10.63
N THR A 66 -14.87 3.26 9.87
CA THR A 66 -16.22 3.73 10.18
C THR A 66 -17.18 2.88 9.34
N PRO A 67 -18.09 2.11 9.97
CA PRO A 67 -19.06 1.30 9.25
C PRO A 67 -19.96 2.14 8.35
N ALA A 68 -20.53 1.50 7.32
CA ALA A 68 -21.58 2.09 6.49
C ALA A 68 -22.79 2.50 7.35
N SER A 69 -23.50 3.53 6.90
CA SER A 69 -24.73 4.02 7.54
C SER A 69 -25.70 4.55 6.47
N ASP A 70 -26.91 4.95 6.87
CA ASP A 70 -27.92 5.44 5.94
C ASP A 70 -27.38 6.60 5.09
N GLY A 71 -27.24 6.37 3.77
CA GLY A 71 -26.70 7.35 2.82
C GLY A 71 -25.18 7.30 2.59
N TRP A 72 -24.43 6.45 3.30
CA TRP A 72 -22.97 6.45 3.27
C TRP A 72 -22.39 5.03 3.23
N GLY A 73 -21.45 4.78 2.33
CA GLY A 73 -20.62 3.57 2.38
C GLY A 73 -19.63 3.59 3.56
N ALA A 74 -19.03 2.45 3.88
CA ALA A 74 -17.96 2.39 4.87
C ALA A 74 -16.75 3.26 4.47
N LEU A 75 -16.00 3.69 5.49
CA LEU A 75 -14.82 4.51 5.35
C LEU A 75 -13.68 3.91 6.15
N TYR A 76 -12.57 3.60 5.48
CA TYR A 76 -11.31 3.36 6.16
C TYR A 76 -10.51 4.66 6.16
N GLY A 77 -9.95 5.01 7.32
CA GLY A 77 -9.02 6.12 7.48
C GLY A 77 -7.70 5.63 8.06
N CYS A 78 -6.60 6.07 7.46
CA CYS A 78 -5.22 5.88 7.89
C CYS A 78 -4.60 7.27 8.08
N ILE A 79 -4.05 7.53 9.26
CA ILE A 79 -3.43 8.82 9.60
C ILE A 79 -1.93 8.58 9.78
N GLY A 80 -1.13 9.36 9.07
CA GLY A 80 0.33 9.38 9.15
C GLY A 80 0.85 10.65 9.81
N GLY A 81 2.12 10.61 10.23
CA GLY A 81 2.80 11.76 10.81
C GLY A 81 2.45 12.07 12.27
N GLN A 82 3.24 12.97 12.86
CA GLN A 82 3.04 13.40 14.24
C GLN A 82 2.00 14.52 14.36
N ALA A 83 1.92 15.38 13.34
CA ALA A 83 0.95 16.47 13.26
C ALA A 83 -0.39 16.04 12.63
N GLU A 84 -0.51 14.77 12.22
CA GLU A 84 -1.71 14.17 11.61
C GLU A 84 -2.15 14.88 10.33
N THR A 85 -1.21 15.47 9.60
CA THR A 85 -1.49 16.20 8.35
C THR A 85 -1.56 15.28 7.13
N VAL A 86 -1.08 14.04 7.26
CA VAL A 86 -1.07 13.02 6.21
C VAL A 86 -2.19 12.02 6.44
N LYS A 87 -3.07 11.86 5.46
CA LYS A 87 -4.27 11.01 5.58
C LYS A 87 -4.45 10.18 4.32
N PHE A 88 -4.81 8.93 4.50
CA PHE A 88 -5.26 8.05 3.43
C PHE A 88 -6.66 7.51 3.76
N PHE A 89 -7.53 7.50 2.78
CA PHE A 89 -8.91 7.02 2.91
C PHE A 89 -9.25 6.01 1.84
N ILE A 90 -10.06 5.01 2.19
CA ILE A 90 -10.78 4.17 1.23
C ILE A 90 -12.27 4.43 1.47
N ASN A 91 -12.97 4.84 0.42
CA ASN A 91 -14.41 5.09 0.45
C ASN A 91 -15.10 3.92 -0.24
N GLU A 92 -16.05 3.28 0.43
CA GLU A 92 -16.95 2.30 -0.17
C GLU A 92 -18.03 3.01 -0.99
N GLU A 93 -18.45 2.39 -2.09
CA GLU A 93 -19.68 2.74 -2.80
C GLU A 93 -20.88 2.19 -2.02
N GLN A 94 -21.81 3.07 -1.67
CA GLN A 94 -22.91 2.76 -0.76
C GLN A 94 -23.70 1.52 -1.19
N GLY A 95 -23.84 0.56 -0.28
CA GLY A 95 -24.67 -0.64 -0.48
C GLY A 95 -24.08 -1.67 -1.43
N THR A 96 -22.82 -1.52 -1.85
CA THR A 96 -22.18 -2.45 -2.78
C THR A 96 -21.10 -3.31 -2.14
N GLY A 97 -20.56 -2.91 -0.98
CA GLY A 97 -19.37 -3.53 -0.41
C GLY A 97 -18.10 -3.33 -1.23
N LYS A 98 -18.12 -2.48 -2.26
CA LYS A 98 -17.01 -2.26 -3.19
C LYS A 98 -16.38 -0.90 -3.01
N VAL A 99 -15.10 -0.80 -3.36
CA VAL A 99 -14.36 0.46 -3.30
C VAL A 99 -14.84 1.43 -4.38
N LYS A 100 -15.23 2.63 -3.95
CA LYS A 100 -15.54 3.78 -4.80
C LYS A 100 -14.28 4.54 -5.18
N SER A 101 -13.45 4.85 -4.19
CA SER A 101 -12.23 5.64 -4.39
C SER A 101 -11.29 5.55 -3.20
N MET A 102 -10.02 5.80 -3.48
CA MET A 102 -8.97 5.92 -2.48
C MET A 102 -8.42 7.33 -2.55
N LYS A 103 -8.18 7.94 -1.40
CA LYS A 103 -7.78 9.35 -1.31
C LYS A 103 -6.58 9.48 -0.41
N PHE A 104 -5.45 9.89 -0.96
CA PHE A 104 -4.32 10.42 -0.20
C PHE A 104 -4.47 11.93 -0.07
N LEU A 105 -4.24 12.47 1.12
CA LEU A 105 -4.29 13.89 1.42
C LEU A 105 -3.10 14.27 2.29
N TRP A 106 -2.39 15.34 1.93
CA TRP A 106 -1.46 16.03 2.79
C TRP A 106 -1.87 17.50 2.95
N ASN A 107 -2.17 17.88 4.19
CA ASN A 107 -2.37 19.26 4.59
C ASN A 107 -1.02 19.92 4.86
N ASP A 108 -0.41 20.46 3.81
CA ASP A 108 0.93 21.02 3.83
C ASP A 108 0.94 22.41 4.50
N TRP A 109 1.25 22.43 5.80
CA TRP A 109 1.28 23.64 6.61
C TRP A 109 2.50 24.51 6.28
N PHE A 110 2.34 25.55 5.47
CA PHE A 110 3.41 26.52 5.20
C PHE A 110 3.53 27.64 6.25
N LYS A 111 2.68 27.60 7.29
CA LYS A 111 2.82 28.37 8.52
C LYS A 111 2.95 27.39 9.68
N ASP A 112 3.90 27.64 10.56
CA ASP A 112 4.07 26.79 11.74
C ASP A 112 2.87 26.89 12.68
N ARG A 113 2.37 25.74 13.12
CA ARG A 113 1.27 25.56 14.07
C ARG A 113 1.68 24.77 15.32
N GLY A 114 2.98 24.67 15.59
CA GLY A 114 3.56 23.92 16.70
C GLY A 114 4.27 22.62 16.31
N TYR A 115 4.39 22.35 15.00
CA TYR A 115 4.98 21.12 14.44
C TYR A 115 5.99 21.40 13.32
N GLY A 116 6.36 22.67 13.13
CA GLY A 116 7.21 23.12 12.06
C GLY A 116 6.45 23.45 10.77
N ILE A 117 7.17 24.04 9.83
CA ILE A 117 6.69 24.29 8.47
C ILE A 117 6.80 22.98 7.67
N HIS A 118 5.82 22.70 6.82
CA HIS A 118 5.68 21.47 6.05
C HIS A 118 5.60 20.24 6.97
N ALA A 119 4.77 20.33 8.02
CA ALA A 119 4.59 19.27 9.00
C ALA A 119 4.26 17.94 8.31
N ASP A 120 4.93 16.87 8.75
CA ASP A 120 4.85 15.51 8.21
C ASP A 120 5.25 15.34 6.73
N ALA A 121 6.03 16.27 6.14
CA ALA A 121 6.45 16.17 4.73
C ALA A 121 7.16 14.85 4.35
N LYS A 122 7.92 14.26 5.28
CA LYS A 122 8.58 12.96 5.05
C LYS A 122 7.57 11.82 4.99
N ASP A 123 6.58 11.81 5.88
CA ASP A 123 5.49 10.83 5.87
C ASP A 123 4.62 10.99 4.62
N ALA A 124 4.36 12.24 4.20
CA ALA A 124 3.64 12.55 2.98
C ALA A 124 4.38 12.01 1.74
N ASP A 125 5.69 12.27 1.65
CA ASP A 125 6.53 11.75 0.57
C ASP A 125 6.54 10.23 0.53
N LYS A 126 6.75 9.57 1.68
CA LYS A 126 6.73 8.12 1.76
C LYS A 126 5.38 7.54 1.32
N MET A 127 4.28 8.08 1.84
CA MET A 127 2.94 7.55 1.54
C MET A 127 2.56 7.70 0.07
N VAL A 128 3.02 8.77 -0.61
CA VAL A 128 2.83 8.92 -2.06
C VAL A 128 3.63 7.88 -2.85
N HIS A 129 4.85 7.54 -2.41
CA HIS A 129 5.61 6.44 -3.03
C HIS A 129 4.96 5.08 -2.80
N ASP A 130 4.47 4.82 -1.58
CA ASP A 130 3.73 3.61 -1.27
C ASP A 130 2.44 3.52 -2.12
N LEU A 131 1.78 4.66 -2.36
CA LEU A 131 0.57 4.74 -3.18
C LEU A 131 0.83 4.33 -4.63
N VAL A 132 1.87 4.88 -5.28
CA VAL A 132 2.20 4.50 -6.66
C VAL A 132 2.66 3.04 -6.76
N GLN A 133 3.22 2.48 -5.69
CA GLN A 133 3.52 1.05 -5.62
C GLN A 133 2.25 0.19 -5.50
N LEU A 134 1.24 0.65 -4.74
CA LEU A 134 -0.05 -0.05 -4.60
C LEU A 134 -0.86 -0.03 -5.90
N TYR A 135 -0.74 1.04 -6.68
CA TYR A 135 -1.50 1.30 -7.91
C TYR A 135 -0.58 1.64 -9.08
N PRO A 136 0.28 0.69 -9.52
CA PRO A 136 1.27 0.94 -10.54
C PRO A 136 0.62 1.31 -11.88
N SER A 137 1.14 2.36 -12.49
CA SER A 137 0.70 2.89 -13.78
C SER A 137 1.89 3.30 -14.62
N GLN A 138 1.70 3.41 -15.93
CA GLN A 138 2.69 4.04 -16.82
C GLN A 138 2.96 5.52 -16.47
N ASN A 139 2.13 6.12 -15.60
CA ASN A 139 2.13 7.53 -15.24
C ASN A 139 2.68 7.80 -13.83
N ASP A 140 3.30 6.82 -13.15
CA ASP A 140 3.78 6.97 -11.77
C ASP A 140 4.73 8.17 -11.61
N LYS A 141 5.68 8.33 -12.55
CA LYS A 141 6.59 9.48 -12.56
C LYS A 141 5.85 10.81 -12.68
N VAL A 142 4.79 10.86 -13.48
CA VAL A 142 3.96 12.06 -13.65
C VAL A 142 3.25 12.38 -12.34
N MET A 143 2.71 11.38 -11.65
CA MET A 143 2.04 11.57 -10.35
C MET A 143 3.00 12.02 -9.25
N LEU A 144 4.19 11.42 -9.16
CA LEU A 144 5.23 11.83 -8.21
C LEU A 144 5.69 13.28 -8.46
N LEU A 145 5.87 13.65 -9.73
CA LEU A 145 6.21 15.03 -10.11
C LEU A 145 5.06 15.99 -9.82
N ALA A 146 3.82 15.61 -10.11
CA ALA A 146 2.63 16.40 -9.83
C ALA A 146 2.50 16.72 -8.34
N PHE A 147 2.73 15.73 -7.47
CA PHE A 147 2.68 15.88 -6.02
C PHE A 147 3.64 16.95 -5.48
N LYS A 148 4.82 17.11 -6.10
CA LYS A 148 5.79 18.18 -5.79
C LYS A 148 5.43 19.53 -6.41
N GLY A 149 4.53 19.53 -7.38
CA GLY A 149 4.07 20.71 -8.11
C GLY A 149 2.92 21.45 -7.42
N LYS A 150 2.25 22.29 -8.22
CA LYS A 150 1.07 23.08 -7.84
C LYS A 150 -0.02 23.04 -8.92
N LYS A 151 0.16 22.19 -9.92
CA LYS A 151 -0.75 22.08 -11.07
C LYS A 151 -1.56 20.82 -10.91
N ASN A 152 -2.87 20.93 -11.07
CA ASN A 152 -3.74 19.77 -11.09
C ASN A 152 -3.40 18.88 -12.28
N VAL A 153 -3.50 17.58 -12.08
CA VAL A 153 -3.18 16.57 -13.10
C VAL A 153 -4.22 15.47 -13.01
N THR A 154 -4.73 15.03 -14.16
CA THR A 154 -5.57 13.83 -14.27
C THR A 154 -4.92 12.88 -15.26
N GLN A 155 -4.85 11.61 -14.90
CA GLN A 155 -4.30 10.54 -15.73
C GLN A 155 -5.15 9.29 -15.59
N GLU A 156 -5.22 8.49 -16.65
CA GLU A 156 -5.86 7.17 -16.63
C GLU A 156 -4.86 6.12 -17.11
N GLY A 157 -4.96 4.92 -16.55
CA GLY A 157 -4.08 3.81 -16.89
C GLY A 157 -4.27 2.64 -15.95
N SER A 158 -3.94 1.43 -16.43
CA SER A 158 -3.94 0.21 -15.62
C SER A 158 -5.25 -0.07 -14.85
N GLY A 159 -6.40 0.34 -15.38
CA GLY A 159 -7.70 0.16 -14.71
C GLY A 159 -8.05 1.20 -13.64
N TYR A 160 -7.32 2.31 -13.57
CA TYR A 160 -7.56 3.39 -12.61
C TYR A 160 -7.51 4.77 -13.26
N ARG A 161 -8.25 5.72 -12.66
CA ARG A 161 -8.07 7.16 -12.86
C ARG A 161 -7.38 7.74 -11.63
N PHE A 162 -6.35 8.54 -11.89
CA PHE A 162 -5.57 9.26 -10.90
C PHE A 162 -5.81 10.76 -11.07
N GLU A 163 -6.19 11.43 -9.99
CA GLU A 163 -6.44 12.87 -9.97
C GLU A 163 -5.60 13.49 -8.86
N TYR A 164 -4.66 14.34 -9.23
CA TYR A 164 -3.93 15.20 -8.30
C TYR A 164 -4.53 16.60 -8.29
N THR A 165 -4.79 17.13 -7.10
CA THR A 165 -5.19 18.53 -6.89
C THR A 165 -4.28 19.25 -5.92
N TYR A 166 -4.06 20.53 -6.18
CA TYR A 166 -3.40 21.48 -5.30
C TYR A 166 -4.35 22.65 -5.03
N ASP A 167 -4.65 22.92 -3.77
CA ASP A 167 -5.40 24.11 -3.36
C ASP A 167 -4.59 24.94 -2.35
N ARG A 168 -4.48 26.25 -2.61
CA ARG A 168 -3.71 27.18 -1.79
C ARG A 168 -4.63 27.85 -0.79
N GLY A 169 -4.57 27.41 0.46
CA GLY A 169 -5.23 28.07 1.58
C GLY A 169 -4.42 29.24 2.16
N PRO A 170 -4.96 29.93 3.18
CA PRO A 170 -4.28 31.04 3.87
C PRO A 170 -3.14 30.60 4.81
N ALA A 171 -3.10 29.31 5.18
CA ALA A 171 -2.07 28.74 6.07
C ALA A 171 -1.67 27.29 5.72
N ILE A 172 -2.44 26.63 4.85
CA ILE A 172 -2.31 25.22 4.50
C ILE A 172 -2.43 25.13 2.98
N ASP A 173 -1.54 24.36 2.35
CA ASP A 173 -1.71 23.90 0.98
C ASP A 173 -2.35 22.51 1.04
N GLU A 174 -3.52 22.33 0.42
CA GLU A 174 -4.11 21.01 0.29
C GLU A 174 -3.48 20.30 -0.92
N ARG A 175 -2.84 19.15 -0.69
CA ARG A 175 -2.29 18.29 -1.74
C ARG A 175 -2.99 16.95 -1.69
N MET A 176 -3.82 16.66 -2.69
CA MET A 176 -4.65 15.45 -2.69
C MET A 176 -4.40 14.63 -3.94
N ILE A 177 -4.35 13.30 -3.78
CA ILE A 177 -4.40 12.34 -4.87
C ILE A 177 -5.63 11.46 -4.66
N VAL A 178 -6.50 11.40 -5.66
CA VAL A 178 -7.65 10.48 -5.71
C VAL A 178 -7.36 9.40 -6.73
N VAL A 179 -7.51 8.14 -6.32
CA VAL A 179 -7.46 6.96 -7.18
C VAL A 179 -8.88 6.40 -7.28
N THR A 180 -9.42 6.37 -8.50
CA THR A 180 -10.76 5.84 -8.77
C THR A 180 -10.62 4.58 -9.64
N PRO A 181 -11.08 3.41 -9.17
CA PRO A 181 -11.13 2.22 -10.02
C PRO A 181 -12.04 2.46 -11.22
N LEU A 182 -11.54 2.17 -12.42
CA LEU A 182 -12.33 2.21 -13.64
C LEU A 182 -13.05 0.88 -13.82
N PRO A 183 -14.24 0.85 -14.46
CA PRO A 183 -14.86 -0.40 -14.86
C PRO A 183 -13.86 -1.22 -15.70
N SER A 184 -13.81 -2.52 -15.48
CA SER A 184 -13.09 -3.42 -16.37
C SER A 184 -13.72 -3.27 -17.76
N ASN A 185 -12.96 -2.82 -18.77
CA ASN A 185 -13.42 -2.89 -20.15
C ASN A 185 -13.72 -4.37 -20.44
N GLN A 186 -14.99 -4.70 -20.66
CA GLN A 186 -15.40 -6.03 -21.13
C GLN A 186 -14.85 -6.29 -22.53
#